data_AF-A0A2W0BNX7-F1
#
_entry.id   AF-A0A2W0BNX7-F1
#
_cell.length_a   1.000
_cell.length_b   1.000
_cell.length_c   1.000
_cell.angle_alpha   90.00
_cell.angle_beta   90.00
_cell.angle_gamma   90.00
#
_symmetry.space_group_name_H-M   'P 1'
#
loop_
_entity.id
_entity.type
_entity.pdbx_description
1 polymer ?
#
loop_
_entity_poly.entity_id
_entity_poly.type
_entity_poly.pdbx_seq_one_letter_code
_entity_poly.pdbx_strand_id
1 'polypeptide(L)' 'MALIPTGIFPADVSEQRSVSLVAPRRGIAIVTTDNQILSMGDVKYSFSIQSISKVFTLALAMQEQGRNHCSYFFTYESV' A
#
# COMPACT_ATOMS: atom_id res chain seq x y z
N MET A 1 -22.14 -16.87 -19.84
CA MET A 1 -20.80 -17.11 -19.26
C MET A 1 -20.24 -15.76 -18.81
N ALA A 2 -20.51 -15.35 -17.56
CA ALA A 2 -20.07 -14.07 -17.02
C ALA A 2 -18.84 -14.30 -16.13
N LEU A 3 -17.68 -13.81 -16.57
CA LEU A 3 -16.45 -13.80 -15.79
C LEU A 3 -16.64 -12.80 -14.64
N ILE A 4 -16.88 -13.30 -13.45
CA ILE A 4 -16.88 -12.53 -12.21
C ILE A 4 -15.41 -12.19 -11.90
N PRO A 5 -14.99 -10.91 -11.86
CA PRO A 5 -13.62 -10.57 -11.49
C PRO A 5 -13.57 -10.40 -9.97
N THR A 6 -13.74 -11.48 -9.20
CA THR A 6 -13.70 -11.38 -7.73
C THR A 6 -12.28 -11.57 -7.22
N GLY A 7 -11.53 -10.47 -7.19
CA GLY A 7 -10.57 -10.28 -6.12
C GLY A 7 -11.37 -10.12 -4.83
N ILE A 8 -11.14 -11.00 -3.84
CA ILE A 8 -11.79 -10.88 -2.54
C ILE A 8 -11.16 -9.67 -1.84
N PHE A 9 -11.93 -8.58 -1.72
CA PHE A 9 -11.52 -7.47 -0.87
C PHE A 9 -11.64 -7.89 0.59
N PRO A 10 -10.62 -7.67 1.43
CA PRO A 10 -10.70 -7.97 2.85
C PRO A 10 -11.87 -7.19 3.47
N ALA A 11 -12.92 -7.90 3.87
CA ALA A 11 -14.15 -7.33 4.42
C ALA A 11 -14.05 -6.91 5.90
N ASP A 12 -12.83 -6.95 6.45
CA ASP A 12 -12.54 -6.79 7.87
C ASP A 12 -12.51 -5.32 8.34
N VAL A 13 -12.34 -4.38 7.40
CA VAL A 13 -12.36 -2.94 7.70
C VAL A 13 -13.70 -2.35 7.29
N SER A 14 -14.47 -1.85 8.27
CA SER A 14 -15.79 -1.21 8.06
C SER A 14 -15.76 -0.10 7.01
N GLU A 15 -14.65 0.62 6.91
CA GLU A 15 -14.40 1.69 5.95
C GLU A 15 -14.25 1.19 4.50
N GLN A 16 -13.84 -0.07 4.29
CA GLN A 16 -13.74 -0.70 2.97
C GLN A 16 -15.06 -1.33 2.51
N ARG A 17 -16.02 -1.55 3.41
CA ARG A 17 -17.36 -2.09 3.08
C ARG A 17 -18.22 -1.10 2.30
N SER A 18 -18.12 0.20 2.56
CA SER A 18 -18.84 1.23 1.80
C SER A 18 -18.31 1.38 0.37
N VAL A 19 -17.06 0.97 0.13
CA VAL A 19 -16.40 1.06 -1.19
C VAL A 19 -16.77 -0.12 -2.10
N SER A 20 -17.14 -1.27 -1.54
CA SER A 20 -17.39 -2.50 -2.31
C SER A 20 -18.74 -2.52 -3.06
N LEU A 21 -19.74 -1.74 -2.63
CA LEU A 21 -21.09 -1.77 -3.19
C LEU A 21 -21.28 -0.91 -4.45
N VAL A 22 -20.36 0.03 -4.72
CA VAL A 22 -20.44 1.00 -5.83
C VAL A 22 -19.15 0.89 -6.65
N ALA A 23 -19.08 -0.13 -7.51
CA ALA A 23 -18.03 -0.40 -8.50
C ALA A 23 -16.57 -0.54 -7.96
N PRO A 24 -15.73 -1.42 -8.54
CA PRO A 24 -14.35 -1.56 -8.11
C PRO A 24 -13.57 -0.27 -8.41
N ARG A 25 -13.14 0.43 -7.36
CA ARG A 25 -12.26 1.60 -7.50
C ARG A 25 -10.87 1.16 -7.92
N ARG A 26 -10.36 1.78 -8.97
CA ARG A 26 -9.01 1.58 -9.50
C ARG A 26 -8.40 2.95 -9.72
N GLY A 27 -7.25 3.19 -9.08
CA GLY A 27 -6.47 4.41 -9.23
C GLY A 27 -5.01 4.04 -9.40
N ILE A 28 -4.34 4.70 -10.34
CA ILE A 28 -2.90 4.56 -10.55
C ILE A 28 -2.31 5.96 -10.52
N ALA A 29 -1.31 6.16 -9.67
CA ALA A 29 -0.50 7.37 -9.62
C ALA A 29 0.97 6.98 -9.81
N ILE A 30 1.64 7.63 -10.76
CA ILE A 30 3.06 7.47 -11.05
C ILE A 30 3.73 8.80 -10.72
N VAL A 31 4.76 8.74 -9.88
CA VAL A 31 5.57 9.89 -9.50
C VAL A 31 7.00 9.59 -9.91
N THR A 32 7.58 10.47 -10.73
CA THR A 32 8.98 10.37 -11.17
C THR A 32 9.89 11.20 -10.25
N THR A 33 11.18 10.88 -10.23
CA THR A 33 12.20 11.66 -9.51
C THR A 33 12.33 13.09 -10.04
N ASP A 34 11.94 13.32 -11.29
CA ASP A 34 11.89 14.63 -11.96
C ASP A 34 10.62 15.43 -11.64
N ASN A 35 9.92 15.07 -10.56
CA ASN A 35 8.73 15.77 -10.07
C ASN A 35 7.54 15.77 -11.06
N GLN A 36 7.51 14.84 -12.02
CA GLN A 36 6.35 14.63 -12.89
C GLN A 36 5.38 13.64 -12.24
N ILE A 37 4.10 14.01 -12.23
CA ILE A 37 3.02 13.22 -11.63
C ILE A 37 1.99 12.89 -12.72
N LEU A 38 1.81 11.60 -12.98
CA LEU A 38 0.79 11.07 -13.88
C LEU A 38 -0.23 10.32 -13.03
N SER A 39 -1.52 10.65 -13.16
CA SER A 39 -2.57 10.00 -12.38
C SER A 39 -3.77 9.66 -13.26
N MET A 40 -4.31 8.46 -13.10
CA MET A 40 -5.47 7.97 -13.82
C MET A 40 -6.39 7.17 -12.89
N GLY A 41 -7.69 7.38 -13.00
CA GLY A 41 -8.70 6.74 -12.15
C GLY A 41 -8.92 7.46 -10.81
N ASP A 42 -9.37 6.73 -9.80
CA ASP A 42 -9.72 7.29 -8.49
C ASP A 42 -8.50 7.33 -7.56
N VAL A 43 -7.72 8.41 -7.68
CA VAL A 43 -6.47 8.64 -6.92
C VAL A 43 -6.65 9.57 -5.71
N LYS A 44 -7.81 10.22 -5.56
CA LYS A 44 -8.08 11.19 -4.48
C LYS A 44 -8.78 10.56 -3.29
N TYR A 45 -9.25 9.32 -3.42
CA TYR A 45 -9.86 8.60 -2.32
C TYR A 45 -8.82 8.14 -1.31
N SER A 46 -9.01 8.53 -0.04
CA SER A 46 -8.15 8.09 1.06
C SER A 46 -8.59 6.73 1.59
N PHE A 47 -7.63 5.82 1.75
CA PHE A 47 -7.83 4.52 2.38
C PHE A 47 -6.60 4.15 3.21
N SER A 48 -6.74 3.21 4.15
CA SER A 48 -5.62 2.73 4.96
C SER A 48 -4.57 2.03 4.08
N ILE A 49 -3.31 2.42 4.22
CA ILE A 49 -2.18 1.81 3.50
C ILE A 49 -1.86 0.37 3.94
N GLN A 50 -2.46 -0.11 5.03
CA GLN A 50 -2.33 -1.48 5.55
C GLN A 50 -0.86 -1.96 5.59
N SER A 51 -0.57 -3.15 5.03
CA SER A 51 0.74 -3.79 5.07
C SER A 51 1.85 -3.00 4.37
N ILE A 52 1.52 -2.04 3.50
CA ILE A 52 2.49 -1.15 2.84
C ILE A 52 3.21 -0.27 3.88
N SER A 53 2.57 0.03 5.01
CA SER A 53 3.19 0.80 6.12
C SER A 53 4.48 0.19 6.68
N LYS A 54 4.65 -1.14 6.62
CA LYS A 54 5.79 -1.83 7.25
C LYS A 54 7.14 -1.34 6.74
N VAL A 55 7.23 -1.03 5.43
CA VAL A 55 8.49 -0.57 4.83
C VAL A 55 8.83 0.84 5.31
N PHE A 56 7.84 1.70 5.50
CA PHE A 56 8.04 3.05 6.05
C PHE A 56 8.49 3.01 7.51
N THR A 57 7.83 2.19 8.34
CA THR A 57 8.23 1.98 9.73
C THR A 57 9.65 1.42 9.82
N LEU A 58 10.01 0.47 8.96
CA LEU A 58 11.37 -0.08 8.90
C LEU A 58 12.41 0.98 8.51
N ALA A 59 12.12 1.79 7.47
CA ALA A 59 13.04 2.84 7.03
C ALA A 59 13.27 3.88 8.14
N LEU A 60 12.22 4.29 8.84
CA LEU A 60 12.32 5.20 10.00
C LEU A 60 13.11 4.58 11.14
N ALA A 61 12.87 3.30 11.48
CA ALA A 61 13.63 2.60 12.50
C ALA A 61 15.12 2.53 12.16
N MET A 62 15.46 2.22 10.90
CA MET A 62 16.85 2.18 10.42
C MET A 62 17.53 3.56 10.45
N GLN A 63 16.79 4.64 10.23
CA GLN A 63 17.29 6.00 10.33
C GLN A 63 17.59 6.39 11.79
N GLU A 64 16.77 5.95 12.74
CA GLU A 64 16.90 6.34 14.16
C GLU A 64 17.89 5.47 14.94
N GLN A 65 17.82 4.14 14.79
CA GLN A 65 18.63 3.19 15.56
C GLN A 65 19.90 2.74 14.83
N GLY A 66 20.05 3.15 13.56
CA GLY A 66 21.13 2.70 12.69
C GLY A 66 20.86 1.31 12.09
N ARG A 67 21.32 1.14 10.84
CA ARG A 67 21.14 -0.09 10.06
C ARG A 67 21.57 -1.35 10.80
N ASN A 68 22.69 -1.28 11.52
CA ASN A 68 23.26 -2.44 12.21
C ASN A 68 22.37 -2.94 13.35
N HIS A 69 21.76 -2.03 14.12
CA HIS A 69 20.87 -2.40 15.22
C HIS A 69 19.53 -2.95 14.71
N CYS A 70 18.96 -2.33 13.67
CA CYS A 70 17.69 -2.78 13.08
C CYS A 70 17.81 -4.12 12.36
N SER A 71 18.96 -4.42 11.75
CA SER A 71 19.17 -5.67 11.00
C SER A 71 19.10 -6.93 11.87
N TYR A 72 19.37 -6.84 13.18
CA TYR A 72 19.25 -7.97 14.09
C TYR A 72 17.79 -8.27 14.48
N PHE A 73 16.92 -7.26 14.46
CA PHE A 73 15.52 -7.39 14.86
C PHE A 73 14.59 -7.66 13.67
N PHE A 74 14.88 -7.03 12.54
CA PHE A 74 14.25 -7.28 11.25
C PHE A 74 15.24 -8.12 10.43
N THR A 75 15.25 -9.43 10.65
CA THR A 75 16.20 -10.33 9.99
C THR A 75 16.15 -10.14 8.48
N TYR A 76 17.25 -9.64 7.94
CA TYR A 76 17.51 -9.58 6.51
C TYR A 76 18.04 -10.96 6.12
N GLU A 77 17.14 -11.89 5.76
CA GLU A 77 17.58 -13.11 5.09
C GLU A 77 18.15 -12.70 3.73
N SER A 78 19.48 -12.63 3.70
CA SER A 78 20.25 -12.24 2.52
C SER A 78 20.23 -13.43 1.57
N VAL A 79 19.48 -13.32 0.48
CA VAL A 79 19.72 -14.13 -0.73
C VAL A 79 20.84 -13.48 -1.52
#